data_AF-A0A0N1EML7-F1
#
_entry.id   AF-A0A0N1EML7-F1
#
_cell.length_a   1.000
_cell.length_b   1.000
_cell.length_c   1.000
_cell.angle_alpha   90.00
_cell.angle_beta   90.00
_cell.angle_gamma   90.00
#
_symmetry.space_group_name_H-M   'P 1'
#
loop_
_entity.id
_entity.type
_entity.pdbx_description
1 polymer ?
#
loop_
_entity_poly.entity_id
_entity_poly.type
_entity_poly.pdbx_seq_one_letter_code
_entity_poly.pdbx_strand_id
1 'polypeptide(L)' 'MVEADDISLDFKGKLMVHLDVKRGEDLPLVEAKLSALGDGMFSQVSRGATPHHPFSHRVTALVTI' A
#
# COMPACT_ATOMS: atom_id res chain seq x y z
N MET A 1 -8.54 15.04 -2.81
CA MET A 1 -7.15 14.65 -3.08
C MET A 1 -7.12 13.14 -3.02
N VAL A 2 -6.62 12.46 -4.04
CA VAL A 2 -6.55 11.00 -4.08
C VAL A 2 -5.15 10.62 -3.60
N GLU A 3 -5.06 9.82 -2.54
CA GLU A 3 -3.81 9.52 -1.85
C GLU A 3 -3.09 8.29 -2.41
N ALA A 4 -3.79 7.47 -3.22
CA ALA A 4 -3.21 6.35 -3.96
C ALA A 4 -3.77 6.35 -5.39
N ASP A 5 -2.88 6.30 -6.37
CA ASP A 5 -3.21 6.39 -7.80
C ASP A 5 -3.59 5.03 -8.41
N ASP A 6 -3.08 3.93 -7.86
CA ASP A 6 -3.39 2.58 -8.30
C ASP A 6 -3.38 1.59 -7.11
N ILE A 7 -4.19 0.54 -7.21
CA ILE A 7 -4.32 -0.51 -6.19
C ILE A 7 -4.32 -1.88 -6.88
N SER A 8 -3.42 -2.77 -6.44
CA SER A 8 -3.38 -4.15 -6.90
C SER A 8 -3.31 -5.15 -5.75
N LEU A 9 -3.80 -6.37 -6.01
CA LEU A 9 -3.76 -7.50 -5.09
C LEU A 9 -2.95 -8.64 -5.74
N ASP A 10 -2.05 -9.25 -4.97
CA ASP A 10 -1.24 -10.39 -5.39
C ASP A 10 -1.39 -11.54 -4.38
N PHE A 11 -1.53 -12.77 -4.87
CA PHE A 11 -1.62 -13.96 -4.04
C PHE A 11 -0.50 -14.94 -4.38
N LYS A 12 0.53 -14.98 -3.53
CA LYS A 12 1.65 -15.94 -3.63
C LYS A 12 1.85 -16.68 -2.32
N GLY A 13 0.81 -17.40 -1.90
CA GLY A 13 0.73 -18.07 -0.58
C GLY A 13 0.32 -17.14 0.57
N LYS A 14 0.34 -15.83 0.34
CA LYS A 14 -0.24 -14.79 1.19
C LYS A 14 -0.89 -13.73 0.31
N LEU A 15 -2.00 -13.15 0.76
CA LEU A 15 -2.67 -12.05 0.06
C LEU A 15 -1.96 -10.74 0.40
N MET A 16 -1.41 -10.07 -0.61
CA MET A 16 -0.74 -8.79 -0.47
C MET A 16 -1.53 -7.71 -1.20
N VAL A 17 -1.64 -6.54 -0.60
CA VAL A 17 -2.10 -5.32 -1.28
C VAL A 17 -0.92 -4.43 -1.60
N HIS A 18 -0.95 -3.81 -2.77
CA HIS A 18 0.00 -2.80 -3.21
C HIS A 18 -0.76 -1.53 -3.58
N LEU A 19 -0.38 -0.41 -2.97
CA LEU A 19 -0.91 0.92 -3.29
C LEU A 19 0.20 1.79 -3.85
N ASP A 20 0.00 2.29 -5.06
CA ASP A 20 0.93 3.22 -5.67
C ASP A 20 0.56 4.67 -5.30
N VAL A 21 1.56 5.44 -4.88
CA VAL A 21 1.43 6.78 -4.30
C VAL A 21 2.38 7.71 -5.02
N LYS A 22 1.86 8.69 -5.77
CA LYS A 22 2.68 9.66 -6.52
C LYS A 22 3.54 10.55 -5.64
N ARG A 23 3.04 10.98 -4.48
CA ARG A 23 3.75 11.95 -3.64
C ARG A 23 4.23 11.28 -2.36
N GLY A 24 5.52 11.37 -2.10
CA GLY A 24 6.09 10.84 -0.86
C GLY A 24 5.47 11.43 0.41
N GLU A 25 4.93 12.65 0.33
CA GLU A 25 4.19 13.31 1.44
C GLU A 25 2.90 12.59 1.84
N ASP A 26 2.28 11.84 0.92
CA ASP A 26 1.03 11.12 1.16
C ASP A 26 1.26 9.72 1.77
N LEU A 27 2.51 9.22 1.77
CA LEU A 27 2.84 7.89 2.31
C LEU A 27 2.39 7.68 3.76
N PRO A 28 2.66 8.59 4.71
CA PRO A 28 2.23 8.41 6.10
C PRO A 28 0.70 8.35 6.25
N LEU A 29 -0.04 9.09 5.41
CA LEU A 29 -1.51 9.09 5.40
C LEU A 29 -2.05 7.73 4.93
N VAL A 30 -1.49 7.18 3.86
CA VAL A 30 -1.87 5.86 3.33
C VAL A 30 -1.59 4.76 4.36
N GLU A 31 -0.44 4.80 5.03
CA GLU A 31 -0.08 3.83 6.07
C GLU A 31 -0.99 3.91 7.30
N ALA A 32 -1.33 5.11 7.74
CA ALA A 32 -2.26 5.33 8.84
C ALA A 32 -3.67 4.80 8.50
N LYS A 33 -4.13 5.02 7.26
CA LYS A 33 -5.41 4.48 6.79
C LYS A 33 -5.42 2.97 6.75
N LEU A 34 -4.38 2.33 6.21
CA LEU A 34 -4.27 0.87 6.23
C LEU A 34 -4.33 0.31 7.65
N SER A 35 -3.62 0.95 8.58
CA SER A 35 -3.60 0.52 9.99
C SER A 35 -4.97 0.65 10.67
N ALA A 36 -5.79 1.62 10.27
CA ALA A 36 -7.13 1.84 10.81
C ALA A 36 -8.24 1.04 10.10
N LEU A 37 -7.96 0.50 8.92
CA LEU A 37 -8.95 -0.23 8.11
C LEU A 37 -9.07 -1.69 8.56
N GLY A 38 -10.32 -2.17 8.61
CA GLY A 38 -10.63 -3.59 8.79
C GLY A 38 -10.17 -4.18 10.13
N ASP A 39 -10.09 -3.38 11.19
CA ASP A 39 -9.75 -3.81 12.56
C ASP A 39 -8.43 -4.60 12.65
N GLY A 40 -7.39 -4.12 11.93
CA GLY A 40 -6.09 -4.79 11.87
C GLY A 40 -5.93 -5.80 10.74
N MET A 41 -6.85 -5.82 9.76
CA MET A 41 -6.77 -6.66 8.56
C MET A 41 -5.44 -6.49 7.80
N PHE A 42 -4.88 -5.27 7.77
CA PHE A 42 -3.62 -4.97 7.10
C PHE A 42 -2.47 -4.99 8.11
N SER A 43 -1.42 -5.76 7.79
CA SER A 43 -0.22 -5.86 8.62
C SER A 43 1.05 -5.87 7.77
N GLN A 44 2.22 -5.84 8.41
CA GLN A 44 3.52 -5.88 7.70
C GLN A 44 3.66 -4.80 6.62
N VAL A 45 3.18 -3.59 6.95
CA VAL A 45 3.21 -2.44 6.05
C VAL A 45 4.66 -2.07 5.73
N SER A 46 4.96 -1.90 4.45
CA SER A 46 6.29 -1.57 3.94
C SER A 46 6.23 -0.61 2.76
N ARG A 47 7.30 0.15 2.56
CA ARG A 47 7.46 1.06 1.43
C ARG A 47 8.42 0.47 0.40
N GLY A 48 8.17 0.71 -0.87
CA GLY A 48 9.01 0.28 -1.98
C GLY A 48 8.87 1.20 -3.19
N ALA A 49 9.53 0.80 -4.27
CA ALA A 49 9.38 1.46 -5.57
C ALA A 49 8.19 0.86 -6.32
N THR A 50 7.50 1.70 -7.10
CA THR A 50 6.52 1.21 -8.07
C THR A 50 7.25 0.66 -9.32
N PRO A 51 6.98 -0.57 -9.76
CA PRO A 51 7.55 -1.11 -10.99
C PRO A 51 7.27 -0.19 -12.18
N HIS A 52 8.27 0.06 -13.02
CA HIS A 52 8.17 0.92 -14.22
C HIS A 52 7.78 2.40 -13.97
N HIS A 53 7.64 2.84 -12.72
CA HIS A 53 7.28 4.22 -12.36
C HIS A 53 8.27 4.81 -11.33
N PRO A 54 9.42 5.37 -11.76
CA PRO A 54 10.51 5.76 -10.87
C PRO A 54 10.20 6.95 -9.94
N PHE A 55 9.15 7.71 -10.24
CA PHE A 55 8.70 8.84 -9.43
C PHE A 55 7.48 8.50 -8.56
N SER A 56 7.07 7.23 -8.55
CA SER A 56 5.99 6.74 -7.70
C SER A 56 6.55 5.86 -6.60
N HIS A 57 5.86 5.90 -5.46
CA HIS A 57 6.14 5.06 -4.32
C HIS A 57 5.10 3.95 -4.24
N ARG A 58 5.44 2.84 -3.61
CA ARG A 58 4.52 1.74 -3.36
C ARG A 58 4.44 1.44 -1.88
N VAL A 59 3.24 1.45 -1.33
CA VAL A 59 2.94 0.87 -0.01
C VAL A 59 2.48 -0.56 -0.22
N THR A 60 3.08 -1.51 0.49
CA THR A 60 2.70 -2.93 0.45
C THR A 60 2.30 -3.39 1.83
N ALA A 61 1.20 -4.14 1.94
CA ALA A 61 0.75 -4.72 3.19
C ALA A 61 0.22 -6.14 2.99
N LEU A 62 0.39 -6.97 4.02
CA LEU A 62 -0.24 -8.29 4.13
C LEU A 62 -1.71 -8.11 4.53
N VAL A 63 -2.60 -8.79 3.82
CA VAL A 63 -4.02 -8.87 4.15
C VAL A 63 -4.28 -10.17 4.90
N THR A 64 -4.80 -10.07 6.11
CA THR A 64 -5.25 -11.23 6.89
C THR A 64 -6.70 -11.54 6.51
N ILE A 65 -6.95 -12.78 6.10
CA ILE A 65 -8.25 -13.33 5.67
C ILE A 65 -8.64 -14.50 6.56
#